data_AF-A0AA42Q462-F1
#
_entry.id   AF-A0AA42Q462-F1
#
_cell.length_a   1.000
_cell.length_b   1.000
_cell.length_c   1.000
_cell.angle_alpha   90.00
_cell.angle_beta   90.00
_cell.angle_gamma   90.00
#
_symmetry.space_group_name_H-M   'P 1'
#
loop_
_entity.id
_entity.type
_entity.pdbx_description
1 polymer ?
#
loop_
_entity_poly.entity_id
_entity_poly.type
_entity_poly.pdbx_seq_one_letter_code
_entity_poly.pdbx_strand_id
1 'polypeptide(L)' 'MSGRRLIRQIKAGESLSFDGGRVVVTLRQRTGQRAELSLHLEDDVVVDKPTHARGDEPRGHKPQHARRLAPMGT' A
#
# COMPACT_ATOMS: atom_id res chain seq x y z
N MET A 1 -13.45 -9.35 22.91
CA MET A 1 -12.97 -7.95 23.01
C MET A 1 -13.59 -7.14 21.88
N SER A 2 -14.49 -6.21 22.17
CA SER A 2 -15.04 -5.31 21.13
C SER A 2 -14.00 -4.24 20.80
N GLY A 3 -13.34 -4.36 19.65
CA GLY A 3 -12.45 -3.30 19.16
C GLY A 3 -13.24 -2.00 18.97
N ARG A 4 -12.75 -0.89 19.52
CA ARG A 4 -13.34 0.43 19.28
C ARG A 4 -13.11 0.80 17.82
N ARG A 5 -14.18 0.88 17.04
CA ARG A 5 -14.14 1.30 15.64
C ARG A 5 -14.15 2.82 15.55
N LEU A 6 -13.10 3.41 14.99
CA LEU A 6 -13.06 4.82 14.63
C LEU A 6 -13.42 4.97 13.15
N ILE A 7 -14.40 5.82 12.85
CA ILE A 7 -14.71 6.26 11.48
C ILE A 7 -14.49 7.76 11.45
N ARG A 8 -13.50 8.21 10.67
CA ARG A 8 -13.15 9.63 10.56
C ARG A 8 -12.85 9.99 9.11
N GLN A 9 -13.30 11.16 8.69
CA GLN A 9 -12.90 11.76 7.42
C GLN A 9 -11.56 12.48 7.60
N ILE A 10 -10.64 12.24 6.66
CA ILE A 10 -9.33 12.89 6.62
C ILE A 10 -9.05 13.42 5.21
N LYS A 11 -8.24 14.47 5.12
CA LYS A 11 -7.80 15.10 3.87
C LYS A 11 -6.42 14.59 3.46
N ALA A 12 -6.05 14.81 2.20
CA ALA A 12 -4.70 14.55 1.74
C ALA A 12 -3.69 15.40 2.53
N GLY A 13 -2.59 14.79 2.96
CA GLY A 13 -1.60 15.37 3.87
C GLY A 13 -1.91 15.19 5.36
N GLU A 14 -3.13 14.77 5.73
CA GLU A 14 -3.48 14.54 7.14
C GLU A 14 -3.05 13.15 7.63
N SER A 15 -2.73 13.08 8.93
CA SER A 15 -2.30 11.88 9.63
C SER A 15 -3.22 11.54 10.80
N LEU A 16 -3.43 10.25 11.02
CA LEU A 16 -4.07 9.69 12.20
C LEU A 16 -3.05 8.87 12.98
N SER A 17 -3.03 9.07 14.29
CA SER A 17 -2.20 8.30 15.22
C SER A 17 -3.08 7.35 16.03
N PHE A 18 -2.63 6.10 16.15
CA PHE A 18 -3.25 5.06 16.95
C PHE A 18 -2.23 4.51 17.94
N ASP A 19 -2.75 3.90 19.01
CA ASP A 19 -1.96 3.26 20.08
C ASP A 19 -0.84 4.16 20.60
N GLY A 20 -1.13 5.43 20.87
CA GLY A 20 -0.16 6.38 21.43
C GLY A 20 0.97 6.82 20.49
N GLY A 21 0.89 6.54 19.18
CA GLY A 21 1.95 6.92 18.23
C GLY A 21 2.57 5.74 17.50
N ARG A 22 2.35 4.52 17.99
CA ARG A 22 2.97 3.29 17.45
C ARG A 22 2.52 2.97 16.03
N VAL A 23 1.34 3.46 15.65
CA VAL A 23 0.84 3.41 14.27
C VAL A 23 0.42 4.81 13.84
N VAL A 24 1.09 5.35 12.82
CA VAL A 24 0.69 6.60 12.17
C VAL A 24 0.33 6.32 10.72
N VAL A 25 -0.92 6.61 10.37
CA VAL A 25 -1.46 6.46 9.02
C VAL A 25 -1.64 7.83 8.41
N THR A 26 -0.99 8.10 7.28
CA THR A 26 -1.11 9.36 6.54
C THR A 26 -1.77 9.13 5.19
N LEU A 27 -2.80 9.91 4.87
CA LEU A 27 -3.37 9.94 3.53
C LEU A 27 -2.48 10.82 2.64
N ARG A 28 -1.67 10.21 1.76
CA ARG A 28 -0.79 10.97 0.86
C ARG A 28 -1.59 11.68 -0.21
N GLN A 29 -2.42 10.91 -0.92
CA GLN A 29 -3.24 11.42 -2.01
C GLN A 29 -4.44 10.52 -2.27
N ARG A 30 -5.42 11.06 -2.98
CA ARG A 30 -6.61 10.34 -3.43
C ARG A 30 -6.87 10.67 -4.89
N THR A 31 -6.98 9.63 -5.71
CA THR A 31 -7.29 9.74 -7.14
C THR A 31 -8.56 8.93 -7.43
N GLY A 32 -9.68 9.64 -7.54
CA GLY A 32 -11.00 9.03 -7.66
C GLY A 32 -11.35 8.15 -6.45
N GLN A 33 -11.45 6.84 -6.69
CA GLN A 33 -11.74 5.83 -5.65
C GLN A 33 -10.49 5.19 -5.03
N ARG A 34 -9.30 5.47 -5.56
CA ARG A 34 -8.03 4.95 -5.01
C ARG A 34 -7.41 5.96 -4.05
N ALA A 35 -6.94 5.49 -2.91
CA ALA A 35 -6.20 6.27 -1.93
C ALA A 35 -4.80 5.69 -1.77
N GLU A 36 -3.81 6.56 -1.65
CA GLU A 36 -2.44 6.18 -1.32
C GLU A 36 -2.18 6.52 0.14
N LEU A 37 -1.75 5.51 0.90
CA LEU A 37 -1.51 5.61 2.33
C LEU A 37 -0.02 5.40 2.62
N SER A 38 0.51 6.20 3.54
CA SER A 38 1.85 6.03 4.12
C SER A 38 1.67 5.59 5.56
N LEU A 39 2.32 4.49 5.94
CA LEU A 39 2.26 3.95 7.30
C LEU A 39 3.65 4.11 7.94
N HIS A 40 3.69 4.72 9.12
CA HIS A 40 4.83 4.67 10.01
C HIS A 40 4.44 3.77 11.19
N LEU A 41 5.27 2.76 11.43
CA LEU A 41 4.99 1.66 12.35
C LEU A 41 6.22 1.47 13.23
N GLU A 42 5.99 1.13 14.49
CA GLU A 42 7.05 0.53 15.32
C GLU A 42 7.38 -0.89 14.85
N ASP A 43 8.58 -1.35 15.17
CA ASP A 43 9.18 -2.59 14.64
C ASP A 43 8.37 -3.86 14.96
N ASP A 44 7.60 -3.86 16.04
CA ASP A 44 6.80 -5.01 16.49
C ASP A 44 5.36 -4.99 15.94
N VAL A 45 4.99 -3.98 15.14
CA VAL A 45 3.66 -3.89 14.55
C VAL A 45 3.59 -4.63 13.22
N VAL A 46 2.71 -5.62 13.15
CA VAL A 46 2.42 -6.38 11.91
C VAL A 46 1.21 -5.77 11.21
N VAL A 47 1.37 -5.42 9.93
CA VAL A 47 0.26 -5.01 9.07
C VAL A 47 -0.13 -6.16 8.17
N ASP A 48 -1.32 -6.71 8.41
CA ASP A 48 -1.96 -7.65 7.50
C ASP A 48 -2.82 -6.87 6.50
N LYS A 49 -2.45 -6.91 5.22
CA LYS A 49 -3.29 -6.38 4.15
C LYS A 49 -4.18 -7.51 3.66
N PRO A 50 -5.48 -7.54 3.99
CA PRO A 50 -6.36 -8.61 3.55
C PRO A 50 -6.38 -8.66 2.02
N THR A 51 -6.16 -9.85 1.47
CA THR A 51 -5.96 -10.19 0.06
C THR A 51 -7.14 -9.83 -0.87
N HIS A 52 -8.19 -9.19 -0.34
CA HIS A 52 -9.42 -8.83 -1.04
C HIS A 52 -9.67 -7.31 -1.12
N ALA A 53 -8.63 -6.49 -0.98
CA ALA A 53 -8.73 -5.08 -1.33
C ALA A 53 -8.97 -4.96 -2.86
N ARG A 54 -10.19 -4.57 -3.26
CA ARG A 54 -10.54 -4.32 -4.67
C ARG A 54 -9.48 -3.41 -5.31
N GLY A 55 -8.72 -3.94 -6.28
CA GLY A 55 -7.75 -3.18 -7.08
C GLY A 55 -6.28 -3.58 -6.93
N ASP A 56 -5.98 -4.62 -6.16
CA ASP A 56 -4.63 -5.19 -6.00
C ASP A 56 -4.28 -6.17 -7.13
N GLU A 57 -4.52 -5.79 -8.39
CA GLU A 57 -3.98 -6.54 -9.51
C GLU A 57 -2.45 -6.41 -9.47
N PRO A 58 -1.70 -7.52 -9.39
CA PRO A 58 -0.25 -7.47 -9.49
C PRO A 58 0.09 -6.94 -10.89
N ARG A 59 0.53 -5.68 -10.97
CA ARG A 59 1.14 -5.17 -12.19
C ARG A 59 2.38 -6.00 -12.40
N GLY A 60 2.29 -6.97 -13.30
CA GLY A 60 3.35 -7.91 -13.63
C GLY A 60 4.67 -7.17 -13.78
N HIS A 61 5.54 -7.32 -12.80
CA HIS A 61 6.92 -6.90 -12.90
C HIS A 61 7.55 -7.85 -13.91
N LYS A 62 7.52 -7.49 -15.20
CA LYS A 62 8.27 -8.21 -16.22
C LYS A 62 9.75 -7.90 -15.94
N PRO A 63 10.58 -8.87 -15.54
CA PRO A 63 12.01 -8.62 -15.45
C PRO A 63 12.52 -8.27 -16.84
N GLN A 64 13.09 -7.07 -16.98
CA GLN A 64 13.80 -6.65 -18.19
C GLN A 64 15.16 -7.35 -18.26
N HIS A 65 15.17 -8.65 -18.52
CA HIS A 65 16.35 -9.41 -18.94
C HIS A 65 15.84 -10.48 -19.92
N ALA A 66 16.26 -10.60 -21.19
CA ALA A 66 17.46 -10.12 -21.85
C ALA A 66 17.16 -9.79 -23.32
N ARG A 67 17.66 -8.64 -23.79
CA ARG A 67 18.01 -8.45 -25.20
C ARG A 67 19.27 -9.26 -25.50
N ARG A 68 19.38 -9.79 -26.73
CA ARG A 68 20.51 -10.51 -27.39
C ARG A 68 20.36 -12.04 -27.38
N LEU A 69 20.42 -12.79 -28.48
CA LEU A 69 20.80 -12.57 -29.89
C LEU A 69 20.04 -13.59 -30.76
N ALA A 70 19.64 -13.21 -31.97
CA ALA A 70 19.39 -14.16 -33.05
C ALA A 70 20.68 -14.31 -33.88
N PRO A 71 21.07 -15.52 -34.27
CA PRO A 71 21.67 -15.77 -35.57
C PRO A 71 20.62 -16.46 -36.46
N MET A 72 20.23 -15.84 -37.57
CA MET A 72 20.82 -16.06 -38.91
C MET A 72 20.79 -17.54 -39.30
N GLY A 73 19.91 -17.85 -40.24
CA GLY A 73 19.55 -19.21 -40.64
C GLY A 73 20.57 -19.92 -41.51
N THR A 74 20.14 -21.10 -41.93
CA THR A 74 20.42 -21.79 -43.20
C THR A 74 19.24 -22.72 -43.46
#